data_AF-A0A0F9GDM3-F1
#
_entry.id   AF-A0A0F9GDM3-F1
#
_cell.length_a   1.000
_cell.length_b   1.000
_cell.length_c   1.000
_cell.angle_alpha   90.00
_cell.angle_beta   90.00
_cell.angle_gamma   90.00
#
_symmetry.space_group_name_H-M   'P 1'
#
loop_
_entity.id
_entity.type
_entity.pdbx_description
1 polymer ?
#
loop_
_entity_poly.entity_id
_entity_poly.type
_entity_poly.pdbx_seq_one_letter_code
_entity_poly.pdbx_strand_id
1 'polypeptide(L)'
;NYNGSILTEYTRKEGYEQPALYWKPSIAVCGIEFYQGEAFPKWNNKLLVTALKYEEVRLLDIEGDRVMHQELILKNFGRVRDAGMDPEGNIYVVVNKPDRIIKLFPIGER
;
A
#
# COMPACT_ATOMS: atom_id res chain seq x y z
N ASN A 1 -15.08 -9.01 7.76
CA ASN A 1 -16.09 -8.75 6.71
C ASN A 1 -15.82 -7.41 6.06
N TYR A 2 -15.08 -7.39 4.94
CA TYR A 2 -14.79 -6.19 4.15
C TYR A 2 -15.94 -5.86 3.19
N ASN A 3 -17.16 -5.86 3.73
CA ASN A 3 -18.43 -5.76 2.98
C ASN A 3 -19.25 -4.52 3.36
N GLY A 4 -18.66 -3.57 4.09
CA GLY A 4 -19.29 -2.31 4.47
C GLY A 4 -20.23 -2.38 5.68
N SER A 5 -20.38 -3.54 6.31
CA SER A 5 -21.13 -3.65 7.57
C SER A 5 -20.50 -2.78 8.65
N ILE A 6 -21.32 -2.10 9.44
CA ILE A 6 -20.85 -1.27 10.56
C ILE A 6 -20.27 -2.17 11.66
N LEU A 7 -19.00 -1.98 11.99
CA LEU A 7 -18.34 -2.63 13.13
C LEU A 7 -18.68 -1.95 14.46
N THR A 8 -18.82 -0.62 14.43
CA THR A 8 -19.15 0.21 15.59
C THR A 8 -19.78 1.52 15.11
N GLU A 9 -20.65 2.11 15.94
CA GLU A 9 -21.20 3.44 15.72
C GLU A 9 -20.18 4.57 15.96
N TYR A 10 -19.09 4.28 16.68
CA TYR A 10 -18.07 5.26 17.00
C TYR A 10 -17.10 5.49 15.83
N THR A 11 -17.14 6.67 15.23
CA THR A 11 -16.11 7.15 14.28
C THR A 11 -15.08 8.05 14.94
N ARG A 12 -15.35 8.53 16.16
CA ARG A 12 -14.47 9.31 17.02
C ARG A 12 -14.77 8.98 18.48
N LYS A 13 -13.79 9.13 19.37
CA LYS A 13 -13.95 8.92 20.81
C LYS A 13 -13.02 9.84 21.58
N GLU A 14 -13.50 10.41 22.68
CA GLU A 14 -12.69 11.27 23.56
C GLU A 14 -11.48 10.49 24.10
N GLY A 15 -10.31 11.14 24.12
CA GLY A 15 -9.04 10.53 24.51
C GLY A 15 -8.34 9.71 23.41
N TYR A 16 -8.86 9.69 22.17
CA TYR A 16 -8.25 8.99 21.04
C TYR A 16 -7.87 9.97 19.93
N GLU A 17 -6.64 9.86 19.44
CA GLU A 17 -6.22 10.53 18.21
C GLU A 17 -6.94 9.93 17.00
N GLN A 18 -7.22 10.78 16.02
CA GLN A 18 -7.84 10.35 14.77
C GLN A 18 -6.79 9.79 13.82
N PRO A 19 -7.12 8.78 13.00
CA PRO A 19 -6.18 8.28 12.02
C PRO A 19 -5.90 9.34 10.95
N ALA A 20 -4.64 9.47 10.53
CA ALA A 20 -4.25 10.32 9.41
C ALA A 20 -4.94 9.92 8.09
N LEU A 21 -5.20 8.63 7.92
CA LEU A 21 -5.92 8.08 6.77
C LEU A 21 -6.72 6.84 7.19
N TYR A 22 -7.93 6.70 6.66
CA TYR A 22 -8.68 5.47 6.71
C TYR A 22 -9.39 5.23 5.37
N TRP A 23 -9.59 3.97 5.01
CA TRP A 23 -10.36 3.59 3.83
C TRP A 23 -11.73 3.05 4.22
N LYS A 24 -12.77 3.64 3.62
CA LYS A 24 -14.16 3.18 3.73
C LYS A 24 -14.76 3.09 2.31
N PRO A 25 -15.06 1.89 1.79
CA PRO A 25 -14.88 0.57 2.40
C PRO A 25 -13.41 0.21 2.65
N SER A 26 -13.18 -0.70 3.61
CA SER A 26 -11.82 -1.15 3.94
C SER A 26 -11.20 -1.92 2.78
N ILE A 27 -9.97 -1.54 2.41
CA ILE A 27 -9.18 -2.20 1.36
C ILE A 27 -8.49 -3.49 1.86
N ALA A 28 -8.63 -3.82 3.14
CA ALA A 28 -7.93 -4.92 3.81
C ALA A 28 -6.39 -4.76 3.69
N VAL A 29 -5.88 -3.64 4.24
CA VAL A 29 -4.45 -3.31 4.30
C VAL A 29 -3.64 -4.44 4.94
N CYS A 30 -2.45 -4.71 4.41
CA CYS A 30 -1.48 -5.64 5.00
C CYS A 30 -0.13 -4.95 5.20
N GLY A 31 0.96 -5.47 4.61
CA GLY A 31 2.28 -4.87 4.70
C GLY A 31 2.32 -3.45 4.15
N ILE A 32 3.05 -2.58 4.85
CA ILE A 32 3.34 -1.21 4.46
C ILE A 32 4.83 -0.93 4.70
N GLU A 33 5.47 -0.17 3.82
CA GLU A 33 6.89 0.15 3.94
C GLU A 33 7.20 1.48 3.22
N PHE A 34 8.12 2.30 3.76
CA PHE A 34 8.63 3.45 3.03
C PHE A 34 9.61 2.99 1.95
N TYR A 35 9.41 3.42 0.72
CA TYR A 35 10.36 3.15 -0.35
C TYR A 35 11.65 3.95 -0.14
N GLN A 36 12.78 3.24 -0.16
CA GLN A 36 14.14 3.77 0.08
C GLN A 36 15.12 3.08 -0.89
N GLY A 37 14.98 3.32 -2.18
CA GLY A 37 15.72 2.61 -3.22
C GLY A 37 16.07 3.47 -4.44
N GLU A 38 16.99 2.96 -5.25
CA GLU A 38 17.53 3.67 -6.41
C GLU A 38 16.82 3.31 -7.73
N ALA A 39 16.14 2.16 -7.82
CA ALA A 39 15.43 1.76 -9.04
C ALA A 39 14.24 2.69 -9.39
N PHE A 40 13.60 3.30 -8.38
CA PHE A 40 12.51 4.26 -8.53
C PHE A 40 12.82 5.55 -7.75
N PRO A 41 13.78 6.40 -8.18
CA PRO A 41 14.26 7.53 -7.36
C PRO A 41 13.15 8.51 -6.95
N LYS A 42 12.14 8.69 -7.82
CA LYS A 42 10.99 9.57 -7.57
C LYS A 42 10.04 9.05 -6.49
N TRP A 43 10.19 7.79 -6.07
CA TRP A 43 9.35 7.15 -5.06
C TRP A 43 9.97 7.19 -3.67
N ASN A 44 11.20 7.69 -3.52
CA ASN A 44 11.84 7.79 -2.21
C ASN A 44 10.99 8.58 -1.21
N ASN A 45 10.88 8.05 0.01
CA ASN A 45 10.03 8.52 1.10
C ASN A 45 8.51 8.43 0.85
N LYS A 46 8.07 7.82 -0.26
CA LYS A 46 6.66 7.46 -0.44
C LYS A 46 6.37 6.12 0.24
N LEU A 47 5.15 5.97 0.74
CA LEU A 47 4.72 4.77 1.45
C LEU A 47 4.09 3.77 0.49
N LEU A 48 4.65 2.58 0.39
CA LEU A 48 4.03 1.43 -0.26
C LEU A 48 2.97 0.85 0.67
N VAL A 49 1.75 0.67 0.17
CA VAL A 49 0.63 0.11 0.93
C VAL A 49 0.02 -1.04 0.15
N THR A 50 0.04 -2.23 0.74
CA THR A 50 -0.54 -3.44 0.15
C THR A 50 -1.98 -3.68 0.62
N ALA A 51 -2.81 -4.26 -0.24
CA ALA A 51 -4.22 -4.47 0.05
C ALA A 51 -4.78 -5.77 -0.54
N LEU A 52 -5.48 -6.55 0.30
CA LEU A 52 -6.07 -7.83 -0.08
C LEU A 52 -7.38 -7.69 -0.85
N LYS A 53 -8.26 -6.77 -0.45
CA LYS A 53 -9.67 -6.76 -0.91
C LYS A 53 -9.79 -6.35 -2.36
N TYR A 54 -8.94 -5.41 -2.78
CA TYR A 54 -8.91 -4.86 -4.13
C TYR A 54 -7.66 -5.26 -4.91
N GLU A 55 -6.89 -6.21 -4.37
CA GLU A 55 -5.72 -6.81 -5.04
C GLU A 55 -4.75 -5.75 -5.56
N GLU A 56 -4.38 -4.81 -4.69
CA GLU A 56 -3.66 -3.60 -5.09
C GLU A 56 -2.44 -3.29 -4.24
N VAL A 57 -1.47 -2.62 -4.86
CA VAL A 57 -0.41 -1.87 -4.19
C VAL A 57 -0.60 -0.39 -4.53
N ARG A 58 -0.61 0.43 -3.49
CA ARG A 58 -0.68 1.89 -3.60
C ARG A 58 0.64 2.52 -3.19
N LEU A 59 0.97 3.63 -3.82
CA LEU A 59 2.09 4.50 -3.45
C LEU A 59 1.51 5.80 -2.89
N LEU A 60 1.82 6.09 -1.64
CA LEU A 60 1.28 7.23 -0.91
C LEU A 60 2.35 8.31 -0.77
N ASP A 61 1.99 9.54 -1.13
CA ASP A 61 2.82 10.70 -0.88
C ASP A 61 2.53 11.25 0.52
N ILE A 62 3.56 11.39 1.35
CA ILE A 62 3.44 11.74 2.77
C ILE A 62 4.19 13.03 3.06
N GLU A 63 3.52 14.00 3.68
CA GLU A 63 4.12 15.21 4.22
C GLU A 63 3.79 15.31 5.71
N GLY A 64 4.80 15.10 6.57
CA GLY A 64 4.60 15.04 8.01
C GLY A 64 3.66 13.90 8.40
N ASP A 65 2.50 14.24 8.97
CA ASP A 65 1.44 13.32 9.37
C ASP A 65 0.29 13.22 8.34
N ARG A 66 0.45 13.79 7.13
CA ARG A 66 -0.61 13.89 6.13
C ARG A 66 -0.30 13.09 4.87
N VAL A 67 -1.35 12.46 4.32
CA VAL A 67 -1.33 11.82 3.01
C VAL A 67 -1.77 12.84 1.96
N MET A 68 -0.85 13.22 1.08
CA MET A 68 -1.06 14.24 0.06
C MET A 68 -1.64 13.65 -1.23
N HIS A 69 -1.18 12.45 -1.60
CA HIS A 69 -1.63 11.76 -2.81
C HIS A 69 -1.60 10.24 -2.64
N GLN A 70 -2.42 9.54 -3.43
CA GLN A 70 -2.42 8.08 -3.52
C GLN A 70 -2.42 7.66 -4.99
N GLU A 71 -1.38 6.96 -5.40
CA GLU A 71 -1.27 6.37 -6.74
C GLU A 71 -1.45 4.85 -6.66
N LEU A 72 -2.07 4.24 -7.67
CA LEU A 72 -2.21 2.79 -7.79
C LEU A 72 -1.10 2.27 -8.71
N ILE A 73 -0.18 1.46 -8.19
CA ILE A 73 1.00 0.99 -8.95
C ILE A 73 0.92 -0.49 -9.36
N LEU A 74 0.06 -1.28 -8.70
CA LEU A 74 -0.22 -2.68 -9.06
C LEU A 74 -1.69 -2.98 -8.78
N LYS A 75 -2.36 -3.72 -9.69
CA LYS A 75 -3.75 -4.13 -9.50
C LYS A 75 -4.12 -5.42 -10.21
N ASN A 76 -4.98 -6.23 -9.59
CA ASN A 76 -5.55 -7.47 -10.14
C ASN A 76 -4.51 -8.57 -10.42
N PHE A 77 -3.44 -8.61 -9.63
CA PHE A 77 -2.45 -9.69 -9.68
C PHE A 77 -2.61 -10.70 -8.54
N GLY A 78 -3.76 -10.76 -7.89
CA GLY A 78 -3.98 -11.57 -6.69
C GLY A 78 -3.92 -10.72 -5.42
N ARG A 79 -4.30 -11.32 -4.30
CA ARG A 79 -4.47 -10.59 -3.05
C ARG A 79 -3.11 -10.30 -2.43
N VAL A 80 -2.76 -9.01 -2.35
CA VAL A 80 -1.43 -8.58 -1.93
C VAL A 80 -1.28 -8.66 -0.42
N ARG A 81 -0.27 -9.41 0.03
CA ARG A 81 0.05 -9.64 1.44
C ARG A 81 1.15 -8.74 1.95
N ASP A 82 2.19 -8.56 1.16
CA ASP A 82 3.35 -7.80 1.57
C ASP A 82 4.11 -7.27 0.36
N ALA A 83 4.90 -6.25 0.58
CA ALA A 83 5.83 -5.70 -0.40
C ALA A 83 7.13 -5.33 0.30
N GLY A 84 8.26 -5.60 -0.35
CA GLY A 84 9.58 -5.18 0.09
C GLY A 84 10.47 -4.86 -1.09
N MET A 85 11.72 -4.51 -0.85
CA MET A 85 12.67 -4.11 -1.89
C MET A 85 14.02 -4.85 -1.78
N ASP A 86 14.68 -5.05 -2.93
CA ASP A 86 16.08 -5.50 -2.96
C ASP A 86 17.04 -4.30 -2.75
N PRO A 87 18.35 -4.53 -2.55
CA PRO A 87 19.33 -3.45 -2.38
C PRO A 87 19.41 -2.47 -3.56
N GLU A 88 19.02 -2.89 -4.77
CA GLU A 88 18.93 -2.05 -5.95
C GLU A 88 17.64 -1.20 -5.98
N GLY A 89 16.69 -1.46 -5.09
CA GLY A 89 15.41 -0.76 -4.99
C GLY A 89 14.31 -1.33 -5.88
N ASN A 90 14.47 -2.50 -6.47
CA ASN A 90 13.35 -3.17 -7.15
C ASN A 90 12.36 -3.70 -6.11
N ILE A 91 11.07 -3.63 -6.41
CA ILE A 91 10.02 -3.99 -5.45
C ILE A 91 9.59 -5.43 -5.69
N TYR A 92 9.48 -6.20 -4.62
CA TYR A 92 8.98 -7.57 -4.59
C TYR A 92 7.64 -7.59 -3.87
N VAL A 93 6.62 -8.12 -4.53
CA VAL A 93 5.25 -8.15 -4.01
C VAL A 93 4.82 -9.59 -3.81
N VAL A 94 4.45 -9.93 -2.57
CA VAL A 94 3.92 -11.24 -2.20
C VAL A 94 2.41 -11.21 -2.36
N VAL A 95 1.88 -12.09 -3.19
CA VAL A 95 0.43 -12.22 -3.41
C VAL A 95 -0.03 -13.64 -3.09
N ASN A 96 -1.27 -13.78 -2.64
CA ASN A 96 -1.95 -15.07 -2.53
C ASN A 96 -3.12 -15.17 -3.51
N LYS A 97 -3.52 -16.40 -3.85
CA LYS A 97 -4.67 -16.67 -4.75
C LYS A 97 -4.55 -15.96 -6.12
N PRO A 98 -3.58 -16.33 -6.98
CA PRO A 98 -2.62 -17.43 -6.79
C PRO A 98 -1.39 -17.01 -5.99
N ASP A 99 -0.68 -17.99 -5.42
CA ASP A 99 0.50 -17.74 -4.59
C ASP A 99 1.74 -17.54 -5.48
N ARG A 100 2.31 -16.34 -5.44
CA ARG A 100 3.50 -15.96 -6.24
C ARG A 100 4.18 -14.73 -5.67
N ILE A 101 5.40 -14.49 -6.17
CA ILE A 101 6.15 -13.25 -5.95
C ILE A 101 6.24 -12.51 -7.29
N ILE A 102 5.93 -11.21 -7.29
CA ILE A 102 5.99 -10.33 -8.46
C ILE A 102 7.14 -9.35 -8.25
N LYS A 103 8.03 -9.22 -9.23
CA LYS A 103 9.08 -8.19 -9.23
C LYS A 103 8.63 -7.01 -10.08
N LEU A 104 8.64 -5.81 -9.50
CA LEU A 104 8.47 -4.54 -10.20
C LEU A 104 9.85 -3.90 -10.36
N PHE A 105 10.19 -3.54 -11.59
CA PHE A 105 11.45 -2.91 -11.95
C PHE A 105 11.19 -1.82 -13.00
N PRO A 106 12.02 -0.77 -13.07
CA PRO A 106 11.88 0.27 -14.08
C PRO A 106 12.12 -0.31 -15.47
N ILE A 107 11.27 0.08 -16.44
CA ILE A 107 11.59 -0.11 -17.85
C ILE A 107 12.57 1.02 -18.19
N GLY A 108 13.82 0.68 -18.48
CA GLY A 108 14.79 1.69 -18.93
C GLY A 108 14.28 2.46 -20.16
N GLU A 109 14.68 3.72 -20.30
CA GLU A 109 14.59 4.38 -21.59
C GLU A 109 15.39 3.54 -22.60
N ARG A 110 14.73 3.07 -23.65
CA ARG A 110 15.42 2.45 -24.78
C ARG A 110 16.21 3.49 -25.56
#